data_AF-G9EUJ4-F1
#
_entry.id   AF-G9EUJ4-F1
#
_cell.length_a   1.000
_cell.length_b   1.000
_cell.length_c   1.000
_cell.angle_alpha   90.00
_cell.angle_beta   90.00
_cell.angle_gamma   90.00
#
_symmetry.space_group_name_H-M   'P 1'
#
loop_
_entity.id
_entity.type
_entity.pdbx_description
1 polymer ?
#
loop_
_entity_poly.entity_id
_entity_poly.type
_entity_poly.pdbx_seq_one_letter_code
_entity_poly.pdbx_strand_id
1 'polypeptide(L)'
;MPGKSPLRIFLSGDVMTGRGIDQILTHPSEPQIYESYIQDARNYVLLAERINGKIPRFIHGDYLWNDALKELGYRQPDVSLINLETSVTSDGTPCIKKGIQYRMHPKNIEAITKAKINVCSLANNHILDWGVTGLCETLETLNKEHIAHAGAGHNIQQAQAPAILSIPKAAGQILIFSMGTSTSGIPKDWGATATQAGVWLLNDLDTAMIKQIKKTIRTI
;
A
#
# COMPACT_ATOMS: atom_id res chain seq x y z
N MET A 1 -28.19 10.44 26.50
CA MET A 1 -26.77 10.02 26.50
C MET A 1 -25.99 11.08 25.74
N PRO A 2 -24.85 11.58 26.26
CA PRO A 2 -24.01 12.48 25.47
C PRO A 2 -23.65 11.75 24.18
N GLY A 3 -24.04 12.32 23.04
CA GLY A 3 -24.03 11.65 21.75
C GLY A 3 -22.62 11.17 21.41
N LYS A 4 -22.46 9.87 21.11
CA LYS A 4 -21.20 9.34 20.61
C LYS A 4 -20.81 10.14 19.37
N SER A 5 -19.66 10.81 19.40
CA SER A 5 -19.13 11.50 18.23
C SER A 5 -19.01 10.50 17.06
N PRO A 6 -19.39 10.89 15.83
CA PRO A 6 -19.34 9.98 14.71
C PRO A 6 -17.90 9.59 14.41
N LEU A 7 -17.67 8.30 14.19
CA LEU A 7 -16.41 7.77 13.66
C LEU A 7 -16.20 8.32 12.24
N ARG A 8 -15.02 8.87 11.97
CA ARG A 8 -14.66 9.38 10.64
C ARG A 8 -13.59 8.52 10.01
N ILE A 9 -13.88 8.03 8.81
CA ILE A 9 -12.96 7.22 8.02
C ILE A 9 -12.64 7.99 6.74
N PHE A 10 -11.36 8.21 6.49
CA PHE A 10 -10.82 8.55 5.18
C PHE A 10 -10.42 7.24 4.49
N LEU A 11 -10.97 7.03 3.30
CA LEU A 11 -10.65 5.89 2.45
C LEU A 11 -10.17 6.43 1.11
N SER A 12 -8.95 6.06 0.72
CA SER A 12 -8.40 6.30 -0.61
C SER A 12 -8.21 4.97 -1.33
N GLY A 13 -8.33 4.99 -2.65
CA GLY A 13 -7.97 3.86 -3.51
C GLY A 13 -6.46 3.71 -3.63
N ASP A 14 -6.03 3.36 -4.83
CA ASP A 14 -4.64 2.96 -5.11
C ASP A 14 -3.70 4.17 -5.00
N VAL A 15 -2.84 4.13 -3.99
CA VAL A 15 -1.77 5.11 -3.80
C VAL A 15 -0.51 4.52 -4.41
N MET A 16 -0.28 4.89 -5.66
CA MET A 16 0.86 4.45 -6.47
C MET A 16 1.95 5.51 -6.48
N THR A 17 2.91 5.43 -5.56
CA THR A 17 3.99 6.42 -5.44
C THR A 17 5.24 6.10 -6.26
N GLY A 18 5.22 4.99 -7.00
CA GLY A 18 6.37 4.59 -7.83
C GLY A 18 6.54 5.38 -9.13
N ARG A 19 7.55 4.98 -9.91
CA ARG A 19 7.81 5.51 -11.26
C ARG A 19 8.00 7.03 -11.24
N GLY A 20 7.27 7.78 -12.06
CA GLY A 20 7.42 9.24 -12.15
C GLY A 20 7.25 9.96 -10.81
N ILE A 21 6.37 9.46 -9.92
CA ILE A 21 6.19 10.07 -8.59
C ILE A 21 7.45 9.85 -7.73
N ASP A 22 7.98 8.63 -7.66
CA ASP A 22 9.23 8.36 -6.93
C ASP A 22 10.39 9.21 -7.48
N GLN A 23 10.44 9.44 -8.79
CA GLN A 23 11.49 10.24 -9.45
C GLN A 23 11.44 11.74 -9.13
N ILE A 24 10.34 12.25 -8.59
CA ILE A 24 10.27 13.65 -8.14
C ILE A 24 10.54 13.82 -6.64
N LEU A 25 10.52 12.73 -5.85
CA LEU A 25 10.75 12.75 -4.41
C LEU A 25 12.23 12.95 -4.05
N THR A 26 12.50 13.20 -2.76
CA THR A 26 13.85 13.50 -2.23
C THR A 26 14.85 12.36 -2.41
N HIS A 27 14.41 11.10 -2.33
CA HIS A 27 15.28 9.93 -2.42
C HIS A 27 14.80 8.98 -3.53
N PRO A 28 14.87 9.37 -4.80
CA PRO A 28 14.37 8.53 -5.89
C PRO A 28 15.15 7.22 -5.94
N SER A 29 14.46 6.14 -6.28
CA SER A 29 15.09 4.89 -6.68
C SER A 29 15.78 5.03 -8.03
N GLU A 30 16.59 4.05 -8.41
CA GLU A 30 17.13 3.98 -9.78
C GLU A 30 15.99 4.08 -10.81
N PRO A 31 16.13 4.93 -11.85
CA PRO A 31 15.04 5.26 -12.76
C PRO A 31 14.69 4.11 -13.71
N GLN A 32 15.52 3.08 -13.79
CA GLN A 32 15.29 1.96 -14.69
C GLN A 32 13.97 1.25 -14.36
N ILE A 33 13.15 1.08 -15.39
CA ILE A 33 11.92 0.27 -15.38
C ILE A 33 11.90 -0.66 -16.58
N TYR A 34 11.04 -1.68 -16.54
CA TYR A 34 11.15 -2.86 -17.42
C TYR A 34 9.99 -3.01 -18.42
N GLU A 35 9.34 -1.89 -18.77
CA GLU A 35 8.27 -1.89 -19.76
C GLU A 35 8.82 -1.89 -21.19
N SER A 36 7.98 -2.34 -22.13
CA SER A 36 8.36 -2.40 -23.55
C SER A 36 8.59 -1.03 -24.19
N TYR A 37 7.94 0.03 -23.71
CA TYR A 37 7.93 1.35 -24.35
C TYR A 37 8.66 2.44 -23.55
N ILE A 38 8.66 2.38 -22.23
CA ILE A 38 9.36 3.32 -21.36
C ILE A 38 10.27 2.53 -20.42
N GLN A 39 11.57 2.74 -20.53
CA GLN A 39 12.58 2.04 -19.72
C GLN A 39 13.20 2.95 -18.65
N ASP A 40 12.83 4.23 -18.63
CA ASP A 40 13.29 5.24 -17.69
C ASP A 40 12.10 5.98 -17.10
N ALA A 41 11.89 5.84 -15.79
CA ALA A 41 10.77 6.41 -15.07
C ALA A 41 10.71 7.94 -15.14
N ARG A 42 11.84 8.63 -15.39
CA ARG A 42 11.89 10.09 -15.55
C ARG A 42 11.15 10.54 -16.80
N ASN A 43 11.02 9.67 -17.80
CA ASN A 43 10.25 9.96 -19.01
C ASN A 43 8.77 10.21 -18.71
N TYR A 44 8.18 9.57 -17.69
CA TYR A 44 6.82 9.88 -17.27
C TYR A 44 6.69 11.33 -16.79
N VAL A 45 7.69 11.82 -16.07
CA VAL A 45 7.69 13.21 -15.60
C VAL A 45 7.88 14.17 -16.77
N LEU A 46 8.80 13.87 -17.69
CA LEU A 46 8.99 14.67 -18.90
C LEU A 46 7.72 14.74 -19.77
N LEU A 47 6.98 13.63 -19.90
CA LEU A 47 5.70 13.60 -20.62
C LEU A 47 4.65 14.46 -19.92
N ALA A 48 4.55 14.39 -18.60
CA ALA A 48 3.64 15.24 -17.83
C ALA A 48 3.99 16.74 -17.96
N GLU A 49 5.28 17.07 -17.97
CA GLU A 49 5.77 18.45 -18.08
C GLU A 49 5.49 19.10 -19.44
N ARG A 50 5.44 18.31 -20.52
CA ARG A 50 5.11 18.80 -21.87
C ARG A 50 3.70 19.40 -21.95
N ILE A 51 2.78 18.95 -21.10
CA ILE A 51 1.39 19.38 -21.11
C ILE A 51 1.12 20.38 -19.98
N ASN A 52 1.70 20.14 -18.80
CA ASN A 52 1.33 20.86 -17.56
C ASN A 52 2.36 21.91 -17.12
N GLY A 53 3.49 22.02 -17.83
CA GLY A 53 4.62 22.85 -17.40
C GLY A 53 5.51 22.14 -16.39
N LYS A 54 6.53 22.84 -15.91
CA LYS A 54 7.60 22.26 -15.07
C LYS A 54 7.05 21.71 -13.76
N ILE A 55 7.42 20.47 -13.44
CA ILE A 55 7.14 19.83 -12.16
C ILE A 55 8.37 20.02 -11.27
N PRO A 56 8.23 20.37 -9.98
CA PRO A 56 9.38 20.42 -9.07
C PRO A 56 10.00 19.04 -8.85
N ARG A 57 11.25 19.01 -8.40
CA ARG A 57 12.01 17.78 -8.08
C ARG A 57 12.57 17.90 -6.67
N PHE A 58 12.92 16.75 -6.08
CA PHE A 58 13.36 16.64 -4.69
C PHE A 58 12.34 17.24 -3.73
N ILE A 59 11.07 16.94 -4.00
CA ILE A 59 9.95 17.36 -3.17
C ILE A 59 9.74 16.39 -2.01
N HIS A 60 9.16 16.92 -0.94
CA HIS A 60 8.71 16.15 0.21
C HIS A 60 7.33 15.54 -0.04
N GLY A 61 6.97 14.54 0.77
CA GLY A 61 5.73 13.80 0.64
C GLY A 61 4.44 14.63 0.73
N ASP A 62 4.49 15.81 1.35
CA ASP A 62 3.35 16.72 1.47
C ASP A 62 2.89 17.31 0.13
N TYR A 63 3.81 17.51 -0.81
CA TYR A 63 3.49 17.95 -2.16
C TYR A 63 2.53 17.00 -2.88
N LEU A 64 2.63 15.69 -2.65
CA LEU A 64 1.78 14.69 -3.31
C LEU A 64 0.30 14.82 -2.92
N TRP A 65 0.06 15.27 -1.68
CA TRP A 65 -1.29 15.36 -1.12
C TRP A 65 -1.84 16.78 -1.19
N ASN A 66 -0.97 17.79 -1.07
CA ASN A 66 -1.29 19.21 -1.18
C ASN A 66 -2.66 19.59 -0.57
N ASP A 67 -3.67 19.89 -1.39
CA ASP A 67 -4.99 20.33 -0.93
C ASP A 67 -5.73 19.25 -0.11
N ALA A 68 -5.45 17.96 -0.33
CA ALA A 68 -5.99 16.88 0.48
C ALA A 68 -5.53 16.98 1.95
N LEU A 69 -4.33 17.51 2.23
CA LEU A 69 -3.86 17.70 3.60
C LEU A 69 -4.74 18.70 4.37
N LYS A 70 -5.26 19.74 3.68
CA LYS A 70 -6.17 20.71 4.28
C LYS A 70 -7.49 20.05 4.67
N GLU A 71 -8.06 19.26 3.76
CA GLU A 71 -9.29 18.51 4.02
C GLU A 71 -9.11 17.48 5.14
N LEU A 72 -8.02 16.71 5.14
CA LEU A 72 -7.70 15.76 6.21
C LEU A 72 -7.53 16.47 7.56
N GLY A 73 -6.89 17.64 7.57
CA GLY A 73 -6.75 18.49 8.75
C GLY A 73 -8.08 19.00 9.30
N TYR A 74 -9.01 19.40 8.42
CA TYR A 74 -10.35 19.86 8.80
C TYR A 74 -11.26 18.72 9.29
N ARG A 75 -11.27 17.59 8.58
CA ARG A 75 -12.15 16.46 8.89
C ARG A 75 -11.66 15.65 10.09
N GLN A 76 -10.35 15.58 10.30
CA GLN A 76 -9.70 14.78 11.35
C GLN A 76 -10.23 13.34 11.39
N PRO A 77 -9.96 12.54 10.35
CA PRO A 77 -10.37 11.14 10.34
C PRO A 77 -9.71 10.38 11.50
N ASP A 78 -10.47 9.46 12.10
CA ASP A 78 -9.97 8.54 13.11
C ASP A 78 -9.21 7.38 12.45
N VAL A 79 -9.59 7.03 11.21
CA VAL A 79 -8.92 6.04 10.35
C VAL A 79 -8.64 6.66 8.99
N SER A 80 -7.40 6.57 8.54
CA SER A 80 -6.95 6.98 7.21
C SER A 80 -6.36 5.75 6.52
N LEU A 81 -7.20 5.08 5.73
CA LEU A 81 -6.91 3.83 5.04
C LEU A 81 -6.64 4.09 3.55
N ILE A 82 -5.56 3.51 3.03
CA ILE A 82 -5.24 3.50 1.60
C ILE A 82 -5.00 2.07 1.10
N ASN A 83 -5.16 1.85 -0.20
CA ASN A 83 -4.50 0.74 -0.88
C ASN A 83 -3.08 1.15 -1.26
N LEU A 84 -2.07 0.60 -0.58
CA LEU A 84 -0.68 0.89 -0.89
C LEU A 84 -0.25 0.00 -2.06
N GLU A 85 -0.46 0.50 -3.28
CA GLU A 85 -0.23 -0.24 -4.52
C GLU A 85 1.15 0.06 -5.11
N THR A 86 2.17 -0.04 -4.26
CA THR A 86 3.58 0.16 -4.62
C THR A 86 4.45 -0.57 -3.63
N SER A 87 5.46 -1.31 -4.09
CA SER A 87 6.48 -1.88 -3.20
C SER A 87 7.35 -0.74 -2.65
N VAL A 88 7.53 -0.73 -1.33
CA VAL A 88 8.40 0.21 -0.63
C VAL A 88 9.71 -0.49 -0.32
N THR A 89 10.65 -0.42 -1.24
CA THR A 89 11.90 -1.21 -1.18
C THR A 89 13.07 -0.51 -1.87
N SER A 90 14.27 -0.72 -1.33
CA SER A 90 15.53 -0.34 -1.94
C SER A 90 16.12 -1.45 -2.82
N ASP A 91 15.55 -2.66 -2.80
CA ASP A 91 15.96 -3.77 -3.65
C ASP A 91 15.81 -3.41 -5.14
N GLY A 92 16.85 -3.73 -5.90
CA GLY A 92 16.98 -3.54 -7.34
C GLY A 92 16.54 -4.72 -8.18
N THR A 93 16.03 -5.79 -7.58
CA THR A 93 15.71 -7.04 -8.27
C THR A 93 14.21 -7.15 -8.57
N PRO A 94 13.74 -6.79 -9.77
CA PRO A 94 12.33 -6.84 -10.09
C PRO A 94 11.83 -8.28 -10.27
N CYS A 95 10.53 -8.49 -10.11
CA CYS A 95 9.85 -9.65 -10.65
C CYS A 95 9.80 -9.53 -12.19
N ILE A 96 10.73 -10.18 -12.89
CA ILE A 96 10.92 -10.07 -14.35
C ILE A 96 9.67 -10.46 -15.15
N LYS A 97 8.83 -11.36 -14.60
CA LYS A 97 7.59 -11.81 -15.26
C LYS A 97 6.48 -10.76 -15.25
N LYS A 98 6.61 -9.70 -14.45
CA LYS A 98 5.64 -8.61 -14.37
C LYS A 98 5.96 -7.57 -15.46
N GLY A 99 4.96 -7.13 -16.21
CA GLY A 99 5.18 -6.11 -17.25
C GLY A 99 5.27 -4.68 -16.71
N ILE A 100 4.66 -4.42 -15.54
CA ILE A 100 4.51 -3.09 -14.93
C ILE A 100 4.87 -3.22 -13.46
N GLN A 101 5.99 -2.62 -13.06
CA GLN A 101 6.42 -2.53 -11.66
C GLN A 101 6.24 -1.11 -11.10
N TYR A 102 5.93 -1.02 -9.81
CA TYR A 102 6.00 0.21 -9.01
C TYR A 102 6.96 0.02 -7.84
N ARG A 103 7.87 0.99 -7.67
CA ARG A 103 8.82 1.05 -6.57
C ARG A 103 8.87 2.45 -6.01
N MET A 104 8.81 2.56 -4.69
CA MET A 104 9.20 3.77 -3.96
C MET A 104 10.34 3.41 -3.01
N HIS A 105 11.38 4.25 -2.94
CA HIS A 105 12.45 4.02 -1.96
C HIS A 105 11.88 4.17 -0.52
N PRO A 106 12.24 3.30 0.45
CA PRO A 106 11.82 3.42 1.85
C PRO A 106 12.11 4.76 2.52
N LYS A 107 13.16 5.48 2.10
CA LYS A 107 13.48 6.83 2.60
C LYS A 107 12.42 7.87 2.21
N ASN A 108 11.54 7.56 1.26
CA ASN A 108 10.41 8.38 0.86
C ASN A 108 9.11 7.98 1.58
N ILE A 109 9.14 7.20 2.66
CA ILE A 109 7.92 6.82 3.39
C ILE A 109 7.11 8.03 3.90
N GLU A 110 7.73 9.22 3.98
CA GLU A 110 7.02 10.47 4.21
C GLU A 110 5.94 10.79 3.17
N ALA A 111 6.05 10.24 1.95
CA ALA A 111 4.98 10.26 0.95
C ALA A 111 3.66 9.68 1.48
N ILE A 112 3.72 8.79 2.47
CA ILE A 112 2.54 8.20 3.12
C ILE A 112 2.27 8.88 4.46
N THR A 113 3.29 9.08 5.31
CA THR A 113 3.07 9.60 6.68
C THR A 113 2.63 11.06 6.71
N LYS A 114 2.97 11.89 5.71
CA LYS A 114 2.52 13.30 5.66
C LYS A 114 1.01 13.46 5.55
N ALA A 115 0.32 12.50 4.92
CA ALA A 115 -1.14 12.45 4.88
C ALA A 115 -1.78 11.83 6.14
N LYS A 116 -0.98 11.51 7.17
CA LYS A 116 -1.45 10.85 8.40
C LYS A 116 -2.22 9.56 8.10
N ILE A 117 -1.79 8.85 7.06
CA ILE A 117 -2.25 7.49 6.78
C ILE A 117 -1.80 6.61 7.94
N ASN A 118 -2.74 5.86 8.51
CA ASN A 118 -2.47 4.99 9.66
C ASN A 118 -2.80 3.52 9.36
N VAL A 119 -3.40 3.23 8.20
CA VAL A 119 -3.58 1.85 7.71
C VAL A 119 -3.29 1.74 6.22
N CYS A 120 -2.57 0.69 5.83
CA CYS A 120 -2.39 0.29 4.44
C CYS A 120 -3.00 -1.09 4.19
N SER A 121 -3.88 -1.23 3.19
CA SER A 121 -4.20 -2.54 2.63
C SER A 121 -3.13 -2.92 1.60
N LEU A 122 -2.64 -4.16 1.68
CA LEU A 122 -1.50 -4.64 0.89
C LEU A 122 -1.84 -5.79 -0.07
N ALA A 123 -3.05 -6.35 0.00
CA ALA A 123 -3.46 -7.43 -0.90
C ALA A 123 -3.80 -6.90 -2.30
N ASN A 124 -2.78 -6.46 -3.03
CA ASN A 124 -2.88 -5.97 -4.40
C ASN A 124 -1.82 -6.64 -5.30
N ASN A 125 -1.94 -6.43 -6.60
CA ASN A 125 -1.12 -7.04 -7.65
C ASN A 125 0.23 -6.33 -7.88
N HIS A 126 0.60 -5.39 -7.01
CA HIS A 126 1.87 -4.67 -7.09
C HIS A 126 2.76 -4.83 -5.85
N ILE A 127 2.25 -5.44 -4.77
CA ILE A 127 3.01 -5.55 -3.51
C ILE A 127 4.29 -6.40 -3.63
N LEU A 128 4.32 -7.38 -4.54
CA LEU A 128 5.49 -8.23 -4.84
C LEU A 128 6.15 -7.91 -6.20
N ASP A 129 6.00 -6.67 -6.70
CA ASP A 129 6.69 -6.25 -7.93
C ASP A 129 8.22 -6.42 -7.85
N TRP A 130 8.77 -6.42 -6.63
CA TRP A 130 10.19 -6.62 -6.30
C TRP A 130 10.40 -7.89 -5.46
N GLY A 131 9.52 -8.87 -5.65
CA GLY A 131 9.60 -10.17 -5.00
C GLY A 131 9.40 -10.14 -3.48
N VAL A 132 9.75 -11.25 -2.85
CA VAL A 132 9.58 -11.46 -1.41
C VAL A 132 10.46 -10.52 -0.59
N THR A 133 11.69 -10.24 -1.03
CA THR A 133 12.58 -9.29 -0.36
C THR A 133 11.96 -7.90 -0.31
N GLY A 134 11.43 -7.41 -1.44
CA GLY A 134 10.75 -6.10 -1.48
C GLY A 134 9.47 -6.06 -0.64
N LEU A 135 8.69 -7.15 -0.59
CA LEU A 135 7.55 -7.26 0.33
C LEU A 135 8.01 -7.17 1.79
N CYS A 136 9.04 -7.92 2.20
CA CYS A 136 9.55 -7.88 3.56
C CYS A 136 10.02 -6.48 3.96
N GLU A 137 10.78 -5.79 3.12
CA GLU A 137 11.23 -4.41 3.39
C GLU A 137 10.04 -3.43 3.43
N THR A 138 8.99 -3.66 2.63
CA THR A 138 7.75 -2.88 2.70
C THR A 138 7.09 -3.03 4.08
N LEU A 139 6.94 -4.27 4.56
CA LEU A 139 6.36 -4.56 5.87
C LEU A 139 7.19 -3.94 7.01
N GLU A 140 8.52 -4.07 6.95
CA GLU A 140 9.45 -3.47 7.91
C GLU A 140 9.34 -1.94 7.94
N THR A 141 9.24 -1.31 6.76
CA THR A 141 9.11 0.15 6.63
C THR A 141 7.79 0.64 7.25
N LEU A 142 6.67 -0.03 6.99
CA LEU A 142 5.38 0.32 7.59
C LEU A 142 5.39 0.12 9.11
N ASN A 143 5.97 -0.98 9.59
CA ASN A 143 6.08 -1.27 11.03
C ASN A 143 6.92 -0.21 11.76
N LYS A 144 8.02 0.24 11.14
CA LYS A 144 8.90 1.29 11.70
C LYS A 144 8.19 2.62 11.87
N GLU A 145 7.30 2.98 10.93
CA GLU A 145 6.49 4.20 10.99
C GLU A 145 5.17 4.02 11.75
N HIS A 146 4.96 2.87 12.40
CA HIS A 146 3.74 2.52 13.13
C HIS A 146 2.45 2.61 12.28
N ILE A 147 2.55 2.32 10.99
CA ILE A 147 1.41 2.23 10.08
C ILE A 147 0.90 0.79 10.14
N ALA A 148 -0.37 0.61 10.57
CA ALA A 148 -0.97 -0.72 10.57
C ALA A 148 -1.17 -1.21 9.13
N HIS A 149 -1.13 -2.52 8.92
CA HIS A 149 -1.34 -3.07 7.58
C HIS A 149 -2.05 -4.42 7.63
N ALA A 150 -2.65 -4.78 6.50
CA ALA A 150 -3.39 -6.03 6.35
C ALA A 150 -3.25 -6.58 4.94
N GLY A 151 -3.39 -7.90 4.81
CA GLY A 151 -3.51 -8.60 3.53
C GLY A 151 -2.20 -9.06 2.90
N ALA A 152 -1.06 -8.75 3.50
CA ALA A 152 0.22 -9.37 3.19
C ALA A 152 1.02 -9.59 4.48
N GLY A 153 1.94 -10.56 4.48
CA GLY A 153 2.75 -10.87 5.66
C GLY A 153 3.87 -11.84 5.36
N HIS A 154 4.72 -12.13 6.35
CA HIS A 154 5.84 -13.08 6.22
C HIS A 154 5.38 -14.54 6.10
N ASN A 155 4.11 -14.81 6.37
CA ASN A 155 3.44 -16.10 6.21
C ASN A 155 1.92 -15.89 6.16
N ILE A 156 1.17 -16.96 5.92
CA ILE A 156 -0.28 -16.91 5.81
C ILE A 156 -0.98 -16.44 7.09
N GLN A 157 -0.43 -16.75 8.27
CA GLN A 157 -1.00 -16.30 9.55
C GLN A 157 -0.94 -14.78 9.67
N GLN A 158 0.20 -14.17 9.31
CA GLN A 158 0.35 -12.72 9.30
C GLN A 158 -0.46 -12.07 8.18
N ALA A 159 -0.50 -12.65 6.98
CA ALA A 159 -1.29 -12.10 5.88
C ALA A 159 -2.80 -12.09 6.20
N GLN A 160 -3.27 -13.04 7.01
CA GLN A 160 -4.64 -13.14 7.52
C GLN A 160 -4.94 -12.25 8.73
N ALA A 161 -3.91 -11.75 9.42
CA ALA A 161 -4.09 -10.89 10.56
C ALA A 161 -4.66 -9.53 10.10
N PRO A 162 -5.64 -8.98 10.83
CA PRO A 162 -6.16 -7.66 10.52
C PRO A 162 -5.19 -6.58 11.00
N ALA A 163 -5.25 -5.43 10.34
CA ALA A 163 -4.84 -4.19 10.97
C ALA A 163 -5.83 -3.86 12.08
N ILE A 164 -5.35 -3.71 13.31
CA ILE A 164 -6.17 -3.39 14.48
C ILE A 164 -5.91 -1.95 14.89
N LEU A 165 -6.93 -1.10 14.82
CA LEU A 165 -6.87 0.27 15.31
C LEU A 165 -7.76 0.45 16.54
N SER A 166 -7.18 1.03 17.59
CA SER A 166 -7.96 1.48 18.75
C SER A 166 -8.69 2.78 18.42
N ILE A 167 -9.96 2.89 18.79
CA ILE A 167 -10.80 4.07 18.61
C ILE A 167 -11.20 4.58 20.00
N PRO A 168 -10.39 5.47 20.62
CA PRO A 168 -10.66 5.97 21.97
C PRO A 168 -12.04 6.62 22.11
N LYS A 169 -12.47 7.38 21.09
CA LYS A 169 -13.78 8.06 21.07
C LYS A 169 -14.97 7.11 21.11
N ALA A 170 -14.79 5.86 20.67
CA ALA A 170 -15.84 4.84 20.64
C ALA A 170 -15.66 3.77 21.72
N ALA A 171 -14.57 3.83 22.50
CA ALA A 171 -14.14 2.77 23.43
C ALA A 171 -14.16 1.38 22.76
N GLY A 172 -13.66 1.31 21.53
CA GLY A 172 -13.70 0.10 20.71
C GLY A 172 -12.50 0.01 19.77
N GLN A 173 -12.51 -1.00 18.90
CA GLN A 173 -11.47 -1.25 17.91
C GLN A 173 -12.08 -1.43 16.52
N ILE A 174 -11.29 -1.09 15.49
CA ILE A 174 -11.59 -1.39 14.10
C ILE A 174 -10.58 -2.42 13.63
N LEU A 175 -11.10 -3.51 13.05
CA LEU A 175 -10.31 -4.55 12.41
C LEU A 175 -10.47 -4.40 10.90
N ILE A 176 -9.36 -4.21 10.20
CA ILE A 176 -9.33 -4.12 8.74
C ILE A 176 -8.66 -5.36 8.18
N PHE A 177 -9.38 -6.06 7.31
CA PHE A 177 -8.88 -7.20 6.56
C PHE A 177 -8.71 -6.79 5.10
N SER A 178 -7.67 -7.31 4.46
CA SER A 178 -7.41 -7.12 3.03
C SER A 178 -7.13 -8.47 2.42
N MET A 179 -7.78 -8.75 1.29
CA MET A 179 -7.75 -10.03 0.60
C MET A 179 -7.70 -9.75 -0.89
N GLY A 180 -6.98 -10.58 -1.63
CA GLY A 180 -6.89 -10.48 -3.08
C GLY A 180 -7.42 -11.73 -3.78
N THR A 181 -7.71 -11.64 -5.08
CA THR A 181 -8.09 -12.79 -5.91
C THR A 181 -7.18 -12.86 -7.13
N SER A 182 -7.17 -13.99 -7.83
CA SER A 182 -6.47 -14.07 -9.12
C SER A 182 -7.04 -13.10 -10.17
N THR A 183 -8.34 -12.78 -10.07
CA THR A 183 -9.01 -11.82 -10.96
C THR A 183 -8.61 -10.37 -10.70
N SER A 184 -8.04 -10.05 -9.54
CA SER A 184 -7.41 -8.74 -9.28
C SER A 184 -5.96 -8.66 -9.78
N GLY A 185 -5.56 -9.58 -10.67
CA GLY A 185 -4.23 -9.57 -11.29
C GLY A 185 -3.11 -10.11 -10.42
N ILE A 186 -3.43 -10.74 -9.27
CA ILE A 186 -2.44 -11.31 -8.35
C ILE A 186 -2.08 -12.73 -8.84
N PRO A 187 -0.81 -12.98 -9.18
CA PRO A 187 -0.33 -14.33 -9.52
C PRO A 187 -0.55 -15.32 -8.38
N LYS A 188 -0.88 -16.58 -8.71
CA LYS A 188 -1.14 -17.61 -7.67
C LYS A 188 0.05 -17.88 -6.76
N ASP A 189 1.25 -17.77 -7.31
CA ASP A 189 2.52 -17.95 -6.60
C ASP A 189 2.89 -16.78 -5.67
N TRP A 190 2.09 -15.71 -5.65
CA TRP A 190 2.21 -14.61 -4.69
C TRP A 190 1.42 -14.84 -3.40
N GLY A 191 0.60 -15.88 -3.34
CA GLY A 191 -0.13 -16.25 -2.13
C GLY A 191 0.83 -16.63 -0.99
N ALA A 192 0.60 -16.07 0.20
CA ALA A 192 1.34 -16.45 1.39
C ALA A 192 1.09 -17.92 1.74
N THR A 193 2.12 -18.60 2.23
CA THR A 193 2.02 -19.97 2.75
C THR A 193 2.47 -20.00 4.21
N ALA A 194 2.49 -21.18 4.84
CA ALA A 194 3.03 -21.31 6.20
C ALA A 194 4.52 -20.91 6.30
N THR A 195 5.26 -20.99 5.19
CA THR A 195 6.73 -20.78 5.17
C THR A 195 7.17 -19.71 4.17
N GLN A 196 6.23 -19.05 3.50
CA GLN A 196 6.53 -18.07 2.45
C GLN A 196 5.70 -16.81 2.66
N ALA A 197 6.38 -15.66 2.57
CA ALA A 197 5.75 -14.35 2.58
C ALA A 197 4.90 -14.15 1.32
N GLY A 198 3.81 -13.42 1.45
CA GLY A 198 2.94 -13.14 0.32
C GLY A 198 1.63 -12.49 0.74
N VAL A 199 0.67 -12.55 -0.17
CA VAL A 199 -0.67 -11.98 -0.04
C VAL A 199 -1.63 -13.00 0.56
N TRP A 200 -2.63 -12.54 1.32
CA TRP A 200 -3.81 -13.36 1.62
C TRP A 200 -4.68 -13.51 0.36
N LEU A 201 -4.28 -14.47 -0.48
CA LEU A 201 -4.90 -14.75 -1.76
C LEU A 201 -6.05 -15.74 -1.59
N LEU A 202 -7.22 -15.36 -2.11
CA LEU A 202 -8.40 -16.23 -2.18
C LEU A 202 -8.40 -16.97 -3.51
N ASN A 203 -8.59 -18.29 -3.44
CA ASN A 203 -8.61 -19.15 -4.62
C ASN A 203 -9.88 -18.95 -5.48
N ASP A 204 -11.02 -18.69 -4.83
CA ASP A 204 -12.34 -18.43 -5.41
C ASP A 204 -13.19 -17.65 -4.38
N LEU A 205 -14.40 -17.22 -4.75
CA LEU A 205 -15.39 -16.57 -3.89
C LEU A 205 -16.60 -17.47 -3.63
N ASP A 206 -16.42 -18.79 -3.66
CA ASP A 206 -17.47 -19.75 -3.38
C ASP A 206 -17.91 -19.75 -1.90
N THR A 207 -18.98 -20.49 -1.62
CA THR A 207 -19.52 -20.59 -0.26
C THR A 207 -18.53 -21.23 0.73
N ALA A 208 -17.63 -22.10 0.27
CA ALA A 208 -16.64 -22.73 1.13
C ALA A 208 -15.57 -21.72 1.57
N MET A 209 -15.09 -20.89 0.65
CA MET A 209 -14.15 -19.81 0.95
C MET A 209 -14.76 -18.77 1.88
N ILE A 210 -16.01 -18.36 1.64
CA ILE A 210 -16.71 -17.43 2.54
C ILE A 210 -16.81 -18.01 3.97
N LYS A 211 -17.10 -19.32 4.11
CA LYS A 211 -17.10 -19.99 5.42
C LYS A 211 -15.72 -19.99 6.08
N GLN A 212 -14.66 -20.18 5.29
CA GLN A 212 -13.29 -20.12 5.78
C GLN A 212 -12.92 -18.72 6.26
N ILE A 213 -13.19 -17.67 5.48
CA ILE A 213 -12.99 -16.26 5.86
C ILE A 213 -13.72 -15.97 7.17
N LYS A 214 -14.99 -16.37 7.27
CA LYS A 214 -15.79 -16.20 8.49
C LYS A 214 -15.17 -16.90 9.69
N LYS A 215 -14.57 -18.09 9.51
CA LYS A 215 -13.88 -18.80 10.59
C LYS A 215 -12.63 -18.04 11.04
N THR A 216 -11.80 -17.59 10.09
CA THR A 216 -10.59 -16.80 10.37
C THR A 216 -10.90 -15.50 11.10
N ILE A 217 -11.91 -14.75 10.65
CA ILE A 217 -12.32 -13.50 11.30
C ILE A 217 -12.80 -13.72 12.74
N ARG A 218 -13.44 -14.87 13.03
CA ARG A 218 -13.99 -15.19 14.36
C ARG A 218 -12.95 -15.69 15.37
N THR A 219 -11.75 -16.05 14.92
CA THR A 219 -10.68 -16.56 15.80
C THR A 219 -9.75 -15.47 16.32
N ILE A 220 -9.99 -14.22 15.90
CA ILE A 220 -9.30 -13.01 16.36
C ILE A 220 -10.15 -12.35 17.45
#